data_AF-A0A2K1DZS0-F1
#
_entry.id   AF-A0A2K1DZS0-F1
#
_cell.length_a   1.000
_cell.length_b   1.000
_cell.length_c   1.000
_cell.angle_alpha   90.00
_cell.angle_beta   90.00
_cell.angle_gamma   90.00
#
_symmetry.space_group_name_H-M   'P 1'
#
loop_
_entity.id
_entity.type
_entity.pdbx_description
1 polymer ?
#
loop_
_entity_poly.entity_id
_entity_poly.type
_entity_poly.pdbx_seq_one_letter_code
_entity_poly.pdbx_strand_id
1 'polypeptide(L)'
;MVFETVIGPIAAIIDKVIPDKQAREKAKLELLALQGTQELRTIEARLSAIVAEARSADGWTSRARPSFLYVMYTLILFSLPMGIIAAFDPTTARAIAKGMTGYLAALPESLYALFGTGYLGYTAARQWGKAKGTDA
;
A
#
# COMPACT_ATOMS: atom_id res chain seq x y z
N MET A 1 -9.01 29.91 2.56
CA MET A 1 -10.22 29.08 2.41
C MET A 1 -10.04 27.60 2.82
N VAL A 2 -8.95 27.21 3.50
CA VAL A 2 -8.74 25.81 4.00
C VAL A 2 -9.02 25.68 5.51
N PHE A 3 -9.09 26.81 6.23
CA PHE A 3 -9.26 26.86 7.69
C PHE A 3 -10.66 26.46 8.17
N GLU A 4 -11.73 26.80 7.44
CA GLU A 4 -13.10 26.40 7.81
C GLU A 4 -13.34 24.89 7.64
N THR A 5 -12.66 24.26 6.67
CA THR A 5 -12.88 22.85 6.32
C THR A 5 -12.38 21.84 7.36
N VAL A 6 -11.46 22.23 8.25
CA VAL A 6 -10.89 21.33 9.28
C VAL A 6 -11.49 21.59 10.67
N ILE A 7 -11.88 22.83 10.95
CA ILE A 7 -12.41 23.22 12.27
C ILE A 7 -13.82 22.63 12.48
N GLY A 8 -14.67 22.63 11.45
CA GLY A 8 -16.02 22.07 11.55
C GLY A 8 -16.05 20.59 11.98
N PRO A 9 -15.30 19.70 11.32
CA PRO A 9 -15.22 18.28 11.71
C PRO A 9 -14.66 18.05 13.12
N ILE A 10 -13.64 18.80 13.53
CA ILE A 10 -13.04 18.65 14.87
C ILE A 10 -13.99 19.13 15.96
N ALA A 11 -14.72 20.24 15.72
CA ALA A 11 -15.76 20.72 16.62
C ALA A 11 -16.90 19.70 16.78
N ALA A 12 -17.33 19.06 15.69
CA ALA A 12 -18.35 18.02 15.72
C ALA A 12 -17.90 16.75 16.49
N ILE A 13 -16.61 16.40 16.42
CA ILE A 13 -16.05 15.30 17.21
C ILE A 13 -16.08 15.65 18.70
N ILE A 14 -15.69 16.86 19.07
CA ILE A 14 -15.74 17.34 20.46
C ILE A 14 -17.17 17.33 21.01
N ASP A 15 -18.14 17.77 20.20
CA ASP A 15 -19.56 17.77 20.57
C ASP A 15 -20.10 16.35 20.82
N LYS A 16 -19.49 15.32 20.22
CA LYS A 16 -19.91 13.92 20.32
C LYS A 16 -19.19 13.15 21.43
N VAL A 17 -17.95 13.52 21.75
CA VAL A 17 -17.12 12.82 22.74
C VAL A 17 -17.28 13.41 24.15
N ILE A 18 -17.56 14.71 24.27
CA ILE A 18 -17.67 15.40 25.57
C ILE A 18 -19.14 15.73 25.88
N PRO A 19 -19.80 14.98 26.79
CA PRO A 19 -21.19 15.21 27.17
C PRO A 19 -21.38 16.41 28.11
N ASP A 20 -20.34 16.82 28.86
CA ASP A 20 -20.39 17.98 29.76
C ASP A 20 -20.19 19.31 29.00
N LYS A 21 -21.12 20.25 29.19
CA LYS A 21 -21.14 21.56 28.52
C LYS A 21 -19.95 22.44 28.90
N GLN A 22 -19.48 22.38 30.16
CA GLN A 22 -18.33 23.20 30.59
C GLN A 22 -17.00 22.66 30.05
N ALA A 23 -16.85 21.34 30.03
CA ALA A 23 -15.67 20.68 29.47
C ALA A 23 -15.54 20.89 27.95
N ARG A 24 -16.67 20.92 27.24
CA ARG A 24 -16.75 21.20 25.80
C ARG A 24 -16.29 22.60 25.43
N GLU A 25 -16.78 23.62 26.15
CA GLU A 25 -16.38 25.01 25.91
C GLU A 25 -14.90 25.22 26.22
N LYS A 26 -14.39 24.58 27.29
CA LYS A 26 -12.96 24.60 27.63
C LYS A 26 -12.10 23.96 26.53
N ALA A 27 -12.53 22.82 25.99
CA ALA A 27 -11.84 22.15 24.88
C ALA A 27 -11.87 22.98 23.58
N LYS A 28 -12.96 23.70 23.31
CA LYS A 28 -13.05 24.62 22.16
C LYS A 28 -12.14 25.84 22.35
N LEU A 29 -12.06 26.40 23.55
CA LEU A 29 -11.14 27.48 23.91
C LEU A 29 -9.67 27.04 23.82
N GLU A 30 -9.36 25.82 24.24
CA GLU A 30 -8.02 25.24 24.14
C GLU A 30 -7.62 24.95 22.69
N LEU A 31 -8.57 24.52 21.84
CA LEU A 31 -8.37 24.44 20.39
C LEU A 31 -8.11 25.80 19.74
N LEU A 32 -8.84 26.83 20.14
CA LEU A 32 -8.63 28.22 19.71
C LEU A 32 -7.27 28.75 20.19
N ALA A 33 -6.82 28.37 21.39
CA ALA A 33 -5.50 28.72 21.91
C ALA A 33 -4.37 27.99 21.15
N LEU A 34 -4.57 26.72 20.81
CA LEU A 34 -3.66 25.93 19.98
C LEU A 34 -3.64 26.43 18.53
N GLN A 35 -4.70 27.10 18.06
CA GLN A 35 -4.80 27.71 16.72
C GLN A 35 -3.68 28.72 16.43
N GLY A 36 -3.04 29.27 17.47
CA GLY A 36 -1.90 30.19 17.37
C GLY A 36 -0.51 29.56 17.51
N THR A 37 -0.38 28.27 17.83
CA THR A 37 0.92 27.66 18.14
C THR A 37 1.49 26.85 16.96
N GLN A 38 2.83 26.79 16.92
CA GLN A 38 3.61 26.08 15.90
C GLN A 38 3.29 24.57 15.82
N GLU A 39 2.70 24.01 16.88
CA GLU A 39 2.26 22.63 16.95
C GLU A 39 1.12 22.33 15.98
N LEU A 40 0.15 23.23 15.83
CA LEU A 40 -0.98 23.03 14.92
C LEU A 40 -0.54 23.08 13.45
N ARG A 41 0.41 23.96 13.11
CA ARG A 41 1.08 23.95 11.79
C ARG A 41 1.85 22.65 11.54
N THR A 42 2.47 22.09 12.57
CA THR A 42 3.22 20.84 12.46
C THR A 42 2.28 19.65 12.26
N ILE A 43 1.15 19.63 12.96
CA ILE A 43 0.09 18.63 12.81
C ILE A 43 -0.57 18.76 11.42
N GLU A 44 -0.84 19.98 10.97
CA GLU A 44 -1.39 20.27 9.64
C GLU A 44 -0.42 19.85 8.53
N ALA A 45 0.88 20.10 8.68
CA ALA A 45 1.90 19.66 7.73
C ALA A 45 1.94 18.13 7.61
N ARG A 46 1.88 17.41 8.75
CA ARG A 46 1.84 15.94 8.77
C ARG A 46 0.55 15.39 8.16
N LEU A 47 -0.60 15.98 8.49
CA LEU A 47 -1.89 15.58 7.93
C LEU A 47 -2.00 15.91 6.45
N SER A 48 -1.44 17.04 6.01
CA SER A 48 -1.39 17.42 4.59
C SER A 48 -0.54 16.44 3.78
N ALA A 49 0.61 16.00 4.31
CA ALA A 49 1.43 14.96 3.68
C ALA A 49 0.66 13.64 3.55
N ILE A 50 -0.01 13.18 4.62
CA ILE A 50 -0.82 11.95 4.60
C ILE A 50 -2.01 12.06 3.64
N VAL A 51 -2.69 13.20 3.61
CA VAL A 51 -3.82 13.45 2.70
C VAL A 51 -3.35 13.60 1.25
N ALA A 52 -2.16 14.16 1.01
CA ALA A 52 -1.53 14.22 -0.31
C ALA A 52 -1.11 12.82 -0.79
N GLU A 53 -0.54 12.00 0.09
CA GLU A 53 -0.22 10.59 -0.21
C GLU A 53 -1.49 9.77 -0.46
N ALA A 54 -2.57 10.02 0.29
CA ALA A 54 -3.87 9.38 0.06
C ALA A 54 -4.58 9.89 -1.21
N ARG A 55 -4.28 11.12 -1.67
CA ARG A 55 -4.77 11.70 -2.93
C ARG A 55 -3.87 11.42 -4.13
N SER A 56 -2.75 10.71 -3.94
CA SER A 56 -1.99 10.09 -5.04
C SER A 56 -2.85 9.00 -5.68
N ALA A 57 -3.80 9.45 -6.49
CA ALA A 57 -4.74 8.66 -7.28
C ALA A 57 -4.06 7.99 -8.48
N ASP A 58 -2.78 7.64 -8.36
CA ASP A 58 -2.16 6.77 -9.34
C ASP A 58 -2.44 5.31 -8.95
N GLY A 59 -3.46 4.75 -9.60
CA GLY A 59 -3.84 3.35 -9.44
C GLY A 59 -2.69 2.39 -9.70
N TRP A 60 -1.64 2.82 -10.43
CA TRP A 60 -0.46 2.00 -10.71
C TRP A 60 0.47 1.84 -9.50
N THR A 61 0.70 2.89 -8.71
CA THR A 61 1.55 2.83 -7.50
C THR A 61 0.86 2.19 -6.29
N SER A 62 -0.46 2.30 -6.20
CA SER A 62 -1.29 1.55 -5.24
C SER A 62 -1.34 0.04 -5.56
N ARG A 63 -1.44 -0.33 -6.85
CA ARG A 63 -1.49 -1.73 -7.32
C ARG A 63 -0.14 -2.43 -7.41
N ALA A 64 0.97 -1.69 -7.31
CA ALA A 64 2.30 -2.28 -7.27
C ALA A 64 2.50 -3.17 -6.02
N ARG A 65 1.81 -2.91 -4.90
CA ARG A 65 1.85 -3.78 -3.70
C ARG A 65 1.11 -5.13 -3.89
N PRO A 66 -0.08 -5.21 -4.52
CA PRO A 66 -0.76 -6.48 -4.83
C PRO A 66 -0.34 -7.18 -6.14
N SER A 67 0.58 -6.62 -6.94
CA SER A 67 0.98 -7.20 -8.24
C SER A 67 1.51 -8.64 -8.13
N PHE A 68 2.33 -8.93 -7.12
CA PHE A 68 2.81 -10.27 -6.84
C PHE A 68 1.67 -11.27 -6.56
N LEU A 69 0.65 -10.84 -5.80
CA LEU A 69 -0.52 -11.68 -5.53
C LEU A 69 -1.29 -11.98 -6.82
N TYR A 70 -1.44 -11.02 -7.73
CA TYR A 70 -2.08 -11.26 -9.02
C TYR A 70 -1.30 -12.24 -9.89
N VAL A 71 0.03 -12.22 -9.86
CA VAL A 71 0.87 -13.23 -10.52
C VAL A 71 0.64 -14.60 -9.90
N MET A 72 0.64 -14.71 -8.57
CA MET A 72 0.36 -15.98 -7.88
C MET A 72 -1.04 -16.51 -8.20
N TYR A 73 -2.06 -15.65 -8.22
CA TYR A 73 -3.41 -16.04 -8.61
C TYR A 73 -3.48 -16.49 -10.06
N THR A 74 -2.74 -15.85 -10.95
CA THR A 74 -2.66 -16.26 -12.35
C THR A 74 -2.03 -17.66 -12.46
N LEU A 75 -0.91 -17.93 -11.78
CA LEU A 75 -0.28 -19.26 -11.76
C LEU A 75 -1.23 -20.34 -11.23
N ILE A 76 -1.95 -20.05 -10.14
CA ILE A 76 -2.94 -20.97 -9.58
C ILE A 76 -4.10 -21.17 -10.55
N LEU A 77 -4.64 -20.11 -11.15
CA LEU A 77 -5.76 -20.20 -12.08
C LEU A 77 -5.39 -20.99 -13.33
N PHE A 78 -4.16 -20.84 -13.83
CA PHE A 78 -3.62 -21.60 -14.96
C PHE A 78 -3.44 -23.10 -14.64
N SER A 79 -3.47 -23.52 -13.37
CA SER A 79 -3.49 -24.94 -13.02
C SER A 79 -4.83 -25.62 -13.36
N LEU A 80 -5.95 -24.87 -13.39
CA LEU A 80 -7.27 -25.40 -13.74
C LEU A 80 -7.35 -25.92 -15.19
N PRO A 81 -7.01 -25.14 -16.24
CA PRO A 81 -7.04 -25.66 -17.60
C PRO A 81 -6.05 -26.82 -17.79
N MET A 82 -4.91 -26.79 -17.09
CA MET A 82 -3.96 -27.91 -17.11
C MET A 82 -4.54 -29.18 -16.47
N GLY A 83 -5.30 -29.03 -15.38
CA GLY A 83 -6.04 -30.13 -14.75
C GLY A 83 -7.14 -30.70 -15.64
N ILE A 84 -7.85 -29.85 -16.40
CA ILE A 84 -8.83 -30.27 -17.41
C ILE A 84 -8.13 -31.08 -18.51
N ILE A 85 -7.03 -30.58 -19.07
CA ILE A 85 -6.25 -31.31 -20.09
C ILE A 85 -5.78 -32.65 -19.52
N ALA A 86 -5.30 -32.70 -18.28
CA ALA A 86 -4.86 -33.94 -17.65
C ALA A 86 -5.99 -34.96 -17.45
N ALA A 87 -7.22 -34.51 -17.24
CA ALA A 87 -8.38 -35.40 -17.10
C ALA A 87 -8.79 -36.07 -18.42
N PHE A 88 -8.61 -35.39 -19.56
CA PHE A 88 -8.97 -35.91 -20.90
C PHE A 88 -7.80 -36.57 -21.63
N ASP A 89 -6.59 -36.04 -21.51
CA ASP A 89 -5.36 -36.57 -22.10
C ASP A 89 -4.16 -36.38 -21.15
N PRO A 90 -3.91 -37.37 -20.27
CA PRO A 90 -2.81 -37.31 -19.31
C PRO A 90 -1.43 -37.38 -19.98
N THR A 91 -1.33 -37.90 -21.21
CA THR A 91 -0.06 -38.02 -21.93
C THR A 91 0.38 -36.65 -22.43
N THR A 92 -0.52 -35.93 -23.09
CA THR A 92 -0.28 -34.55 -23.52
C THR A 92 -0.01 -33.65 -22.33
N ALA A 93 -0.75 -33.81 -21.23
CA ALA A 93 -0.51 -33.04 -20.01
C ALA A 93 0.91 -33.23 -19.45
N ARG A 94 1.40 -34.47 -19.41
CA ARG A 94 2.78 -34.78 -18.99
C ARG A 94 3.82 -34.21 -19.94
N ALA A 95 3.58 -34.25 -21.25
CA ALA A 95 4.49 -33.68 -22.24
C ALA A 95 4.62 -32.15 -22.07
N ILE A 96 3.50 -31.45 -21.87
CA ILE A 96 3.48 -30.00 -21.60
C ILE A 96 4.24 -29.70 -20.31
N ALA A 97 3.93 -30.39 -19.21
CA ALA A 97 4.60 -30.17 -17.93
C ALA A 97 6.11 -30.42 -18.03
N LYS A 98 6.54 -31.49 -18.70
CA LYS A 98 7.96 -31.81 -18.91
C LYS A 98 8.65 -30.74 -19.75
N GLY A 99 8.01 -30.26 -20.81
CA GLY A 99 8.53 -29.17 -21.65
C GLY A 99 8.69 -27.86 -20.88
N MET A 100 7.67 -27.47 -20.10
CA MET A 100 7.70 -26.26 -19.28
C MET A 100 8.79 -26.34 -18.20
N THR A 101 8.86 -27.45 -17.45
CA THR A 101 9.89 -27.65 -16.44
C THR A 101 11.29 -27.65 -17.06
N GLY A 102 11.47 -28.29 -18.21
CA GLY A 102 12.73 -28.27 -18.94
C GLY A 102 13.15 -26.88 -19.39
N TYR A 103 12.21 -26.09 -19.93
CA TYR A 103 12.46 -24.71 -20.33
C TYR A 103 12.87 -23.83 -19.13
N LEU A 104 12.13 -23.91 -18.03
CA LEU A 104 12.43 -23.13 -16.82
C LEU A 104 13.76 -23.55 -16.18
N ALA A 105 14.04 -24.85 -16.10
CA ALA A 105 15.31 -25.35 -15.57
C ALA A 105 16.52 -25.02 -16.46
N ALA A 106 16.30 -24.76 -17.75
CA ALA A 106 17.36 -24.33 -18.67
C ALA A 106 17.72 -22.84 -18.53
N LEU A 107 16.91 -22.04 -17.83
CA LEU A 107 17.22 -20.64 -17.59
C LEU A 107 18.41 -20.52 -16.62
N PRO A 108 19.45 -19.72 -16.94
CA PRO A 108 20.59 -19.53 -16.06
C PRO A 108 20.21 -19.05 -14.66
N GLU A 109 20.83 -19.62 -13.64
CA GLU A 109 20.61 -19.22 -12.24
C GLU A 109 20.90 -17.73 -12.00
N SER A 110 21.82 -17.15 -12.78
CA SER A 110 22.12 -15.71 -12.76
C SER A 110 20.90 -14.83 -13.10
N LEU A 111 19.98 -15.29 -13.96
CA LEU A 111 18.74 -14.56 -14.25
C LEU A 111 17.77 -14.62 -13.06
N TYR A 112 17.67 -15.77 -12.38
CA TYR A 112 16.86 -15.90 -11.17
C TYR A 112 17.43 -15.06 -10.02
N ALA A 113 18.76 -15.06 -9.86
CA ALA A 113 19.46 -14.21 -8.91
C ALA A 113 19.28 -12.72 -9.23
N LEU A 114 19.35 -12.31 -10.51
CA LEU A 114 19.06 -10.92 -10.92
C LEU A 114 17.61 -10.53 -10.62
N PHE A 115 16.65 -11.42 -10.86
CA PHE A 115 15.24 -11.17 -10.56
C PHE A 115 14.99 -11.04 -9.04
N GLY A 116 15.58 -11.95 -8.25
CA GLY A 116 15.51 -11.93 -6.80
C GLY A 116 16.19 -10.72 -6.17
N THR A 117 17.38 -10.36 -6.66
CA THR A 117 18.10 -9.15 -6.24
C THR A 117 17.40 -7.87 -6.68
N GLY A 118 16.73 -7.83 -7.84
CA GLY A 118 15.90 -6.71 -8.24
C GLY A 118 14.67 -6.53 -7.34
N TYR A 119 14.00 -7.63 -6.98
CA TYR A 119 12.84 -7.60 -6.08
C TYR A 119 13.22 -7.24 -4.64
N LEU A 120 14.25 -7.88 -4.09
CA LEU A 120 14.77 -7.58 -2.74
C LEU A 120 15.47 -6.22 -2.68
N GLY A 121 16.21 -5.86 -3.73
CA GLY A 121 16.87 -4.57 -3.87
C GLY A 121 15.90 -3.39 -3.86
N TYR A 122 14.73 -3.53 -4.50
CA TYR A 122 13.66 -2.54 -4.40
C TYR A 122 13.14 -2.40 -2.96
N THR A 123 12.96 -3.52 -2.25
CA THR A 123 12.54 -3.47 -0.84
C THR A 123 13.60 -2.84 0.06
N ALA A 124 14.88 -3.14 -0.16
CA ALA A 124 16.00 -2.58 0.59
C ALA A 124 16.17 -1.07 0.30
N ALA A 125 16.08 -0.66 -0.97
CA ALA A 125 16.13 0.74 -1.37
C ALA A 125 14.97 1.55 -0.76
N ARG A 126 13.77 0.96 -0.69
CA ARG A 126 12.59 1.59 -0.10
C ARG A 126 12.65 1.65 1.43
N GLN A 127 13.24 0.65 2.09
CA GLN A 127 13.50 0.69 3.54
C GLN A 127 14.60 1.71 3.88
N TRP A 128 15.63 1.81 3.06
CA TRP A 128 16.68 2.82 3.19
C TRP A 128 16.14 4.25 3.00
N GLY A 129 15.24 4.46 2.03
CA GLY A 129 14.54 5.74 1.81
C GLY A 129 13.69 6.18 3.00
N LYS A 130 12.99 5.24 3.66
CA LYS A 130 12.25 5.49 4.90
C LYS A 130 13.16 5.77 6.10
N ALA A 131 14.24 5.01 6.25
CA ALA A 131 15.20 5.20 7.34
C ALA A 131 15.94 6.55 7.25
N LYS A 132 16.11 7.09 6.04
CA LYS A 132 16.70 8.42 5.80
C LYS A 132 15.69 9.57 5.76
N GLY A 133 14.40 9.32 5.99
CA GLY A 133 13.36 10.36 6.05
C GLY A 133 13.07 11.08 4.74
N THR A 134 13.47 10.52 3.60
CA THR A 134 13.22 11.06 2.25
C THR A 134 11.88 10.60 1.67
N ASP A 135 11.28 9.56 2.23
CA ASP A 135 9.87 9.19 1.99
C ASP A 135 9.07 9.67 3.20
N ALA A 136 8.48 10.85 3.08
CA ALA A 136 7.49 11.41 3.99
C ALA A 136 6.08 11.20 3.43
#